data_AF-A0A0K8RD85-F1
#
_entry.id   AF-A0A0K8RD85-F1
#
_cell.length_a   1.000
_cell.length_b   1.000
_cell.length_c   1.000
_cell.angle_alpha   90.00
_cell.angle_beta   90.00
_cell.angle_gamma   90.00
#
_symmetry.space_group_name_H-M   'P 1'
#
loop_
_entity.id
_entity.type
_entity.pdbx_description
1 polymer ?
#
loop_
_entity_poly.entity_id
_entity_poly.type
_entity_poly.pdbx_seq_one_letter_code
_entity_poly.pdbx_strand_id
1 'polypeptide(L)'
;MADSRIRQLKIKTGIVKRLTKEKSVYEKEVEVEKERMAKMKDTGKDEHTLKQQEKVIQDTAQMVPHCQKGILAAYNDLKEVLESVPDLAEKEEYISAQAALKDAELALQG
;
A
#
# COMPACT_ATOMS: atom_id res chain seq x y z
N MET A 1 0.38 -17.77 -29.18
CA MET A 1 0.42 -17.86 -27.70
C MET A 1 0.71 -16.46 -27.18
N ALA A 2 0.02 -15.99 -26.14
CA ALA A 2 0.35 -14.70 -25.54
C ALA A 2 1.75 -14.77 -24.92
N ASP A 3 2.56 -13.72 -25.08
CA ASP A 3 3.90 -13.64 -24.50
C ASP A 3 3.81 -13.81 -22.97
N SER A 4 4.49 -14.82 -22.44
CA SER A 4 4.45 -15.16 -21.02
C SER A 4 4.98 -14.03 -20.13
N ARG A 5 5.88 -13.19 -20.67
CA ARG A 5 6.46 -12.02 -20.00
C ARG A 5 5.43 -10.90 -19.81
N ILE A 6 4.58 -10.67 -20.82
CA ILE A 6 3.45 -9.74 -20.74
C ILE A 6 2.49 -10.17 -19.64
N ARG A 7 2.20 -11.47 -19.52
CA ARG A 7 1.37 -12.01 -18.43
C ARG A 7 2.01 -11.77 -17.05
N GLN A 8 3.31 -11.97 -16.91
CA GLN A 8 4.02 -11.72 -15.65
C GLN A 8 3.98 -10.24 -15.27
N LEU A 9 4.20 -9.32 -16.22
CA LEU A 9 4.08 -7.88 -15.99
C LEU A 9 2.69 -7.52 -15.44
N LYS A 10 1.60 -8.02 -16.05
CA LYS A 10 0.24 -7.78 -15.55
C LYS A 10 0.04 -8.25 -14.11
N ILE A 11 0.49 -9.46 -13.81
CA ILE A 11 0.32 -10.07 -12.48
C ILE A 11 1.08 -9.25 -11.43
N LYS A 12 2.37 -9.01 -11.64
CA LYS A 12 3.21 -8.29 -10.67
C LYS A 12 2.78 -6.83 -10.52
N THR A 13 2.39 -6.17 -11.60
CA THR A 13 1.76 -4.83 -11.57
C THR A 13 0.49 -4.83 -10.71
N GLY A 14 -0.37 -5.83 -10.86
CA GLY A 14 -1.59 -5.96 -10.07
C GLY A 14 -1.31 -6.15 -8.57
N ILE A 15 -0.25 -6.88 -8.22
CA ILE A 15 0.18 -7.06 -6.83
C ILE A 15 0.63 -5.72 -6.24
N VAL A 16 1.51 -4.99 -6.93
CA VAL A 16 2.00 -3.68 -6.49
C VAL A 16 0.83 -2.71 -6.29
N LYS A 17 -0.05 -2.55 -7.28
CA LYS A 17 -1.22 -1.65 -7.18
C LYS A 17 -2.13 -1.98 -6.00
N ARG A 18 -2.37 -3.27 -5.73
CA ARG A 18 -3.22 -3.70 -4.61
C ARG A 18 -2.59 -3.34 -3.27
N LEU A 19 -1.32 -3.64 -3.07
CA LEU A 19 -0.61 -3.36 -1.82
C LEU A 19 -0.49 -1.85 -1.56
N THR A 20 -0.22 -1.06 -2.61
CA THR A 20 -0.22 0.41 -2.53
C THR A 20 -1.59 0.94 -2.09
N LYS A 21 -2.68 0.41 -2.65
CA LYS A 21 -4.04 0.80 -2.25
C LYS A 21 -4.36 0.37 -0.81
N GLU A 22 -3.92 -0.82 -0.41
CA GLU A 22 -4.12 -1.35 0.94
C GLU A 22 -3.46 -0.47 2.00
N LYS A 23 -2.23 -0.01 1.78
CA LYS A 23 -1.58 0.99 2.65
C LYS A 23 -2.45 2.23 2.83
N SER A 24 -2.95 2.81 1.74
CA SER A 24 -3.79 4.01 1.80
C SER A 24 -5.09 3.80 2.56
N VAL A 25 -5.64 2.58 2.54
CA VAL A 25 -6.82 2.23 3.35
C VAL A 25 -6.48 2.26 4.83
N TYR A 26 -5.38 1.60 5.24
CA TYR A 26 -4.96 1.58 6.65
C TYR A 26 -4.57 2.97 7.16
N GLU A 27 -3.91 3.80 6.36
CA GLU A 27 -3.63 5.20 6.73
C GLU A 27 -4.90 5.98 7.02
N LYS A 28 -5.92 5.86 6.16
CA LYS A 28 -7.21 6.50 6.39
C LYS A 28 -7.91 5.96 7.62
N GLU A 29 -7.81 4.66 7.87
CA GLU A 29 -8.41 4.04 9.06
C GLU A 29 -7.77 4.57 10.35
N VAL A 30 -6.45 4.75 10.38
CA VAL A 30 -5.75 5.39 11.50
C VAL A 30 -6.30 6.80 11.75
N GLU A 31 -6.49 7.61 10.70
CA GLU A 31 -7.04 8.96 10.86
C GLU A 31 -8.49 8.94 11.36
N VAL A 32 -9.33 8.03 10.86
CA VAL A 32 -10.71 7.84 11.34
C VAL A 32 -10.75 7.46 12.83
N GLU A 33 -9.89 6.56 13.27
CA GLU A 33 -9.84 6.15 14.68
C GLU A 33 -9.26 7.25 15.59
N LYS A 34 -8.35 8.09 15.08
CA LYS A 34 -7.90 9.31 15.78
C LYS A 34 -9.01 10.35 15.91
N GLU A 35 -9.78 10.60 14.85
CA GLU A 35 -10.95 11.48 14.90
C GLU A 35 -12.00 10.96 15.89
N ARG A 36 -12.22 9.64 15.93
CA ARG A 36 -13.09 9.00 16.92
C ARG A 36 -12.58 9.27 18.34
N MET A 37 -11.27 9.11 18.59
CA MET A 37 -10.68 9.40 19.89
C MET A 37 -10.85 10.87 20.30
N ALA A 38 -10.70 11.82 19.37
CA ALA A 38 -10.94 13.24 19.64
C ALA A 38 -12.39 13.48 20.09
N LYS A 39 -13.38 12.93 19.37
CA LYS A 39 -14.80 13.00 19.75
C LYS A 39 -15.08 12.35 21.12
N MET A 40 -14.38 11.26 21.45
CA MET A 40 -14.51 10.60 22.76
C MET A 40 -13.97 11.48 23.89
N LYS A 41 -12.89 12.24 23.65
CA LYS A 41 -12.37 13.23 24.60
C LYS A 41 -13.35 14.39 24.77
N ASP A 42 -13.89 14.92 23.69
CA ASP A 42 -14.85 16.04 23.72
C ASP A 42 -16.16 15.69 24.43
N THR A 43 -16.61 14.43 24.28
CA THR A 43 -17.82 13.92 24.95
C THR A 43 -17.57 13.44 26.39
N GLY A 44 -16.34 13.59 26.91
CA GLY A 44 -16.00 13.26 28.28
C GLY A 44 -16.06 11.78 28.61
N LYS A 45 -15.70 10.90 27.66
CA LYS A 45 -15.59 9.45 27.93
C LYS A 45 -14.55 9.18 29.02
N ASP A 46 -14.78 8.14 29.79
CA ASP A 46 -13.91 7.74 30.89
C ASP A 46 -12.55 7.22 30.39
N GLU A 47 -11.57 7.20 31.29
CA GLU A 47 -10.19 6.84 31.00
C GLU A 47 -10.05 5.39 30.46
N HIS A 48 -10.84 4.44 30.96
CA HIS A 48 -10.78 3.06 30.50
C HIS A 48 -11.21 2.97 29.03
N THR A 49 -12.30 3.65 28.67
CA THR A 49 -12.77 3.73 27.28
C THR A 49 -11.75 4.43 26.36
N LEU A 50 -11.12 5.52 26.82
CA LEU A 50 -10.06 6.20 26.03
C LEU A 50 -8.83 5.32 25.81
N LYS A 51 -8.38 4.57 26.83
CA LYS A 51 -7.27 3.62 26.71
C LYS A 51 -7.58 2.48 25.73
N GLN A 52 -8.82 2.00 25.71
CA GLN A 52 -9.21 0.98 24.74
C GLN A 52 -9.17 1.53 23.31
N GLN A 53 -9.62 2.76 23.09
CA GLN A 53 -9.52 3.42 21.79
C GLN A 53 -8.07 3.66 21.36
N GLU A 54 -7.18 3.99 22.30
CA GLU A 54 -5.75 4.13 22.01
C GLU A 54 -5.13 2.81 21.51
N LYS A 55 -5.49 1.67 22.11
CA LYS A 55 -5.06 0.36 21.63
C LYS A 55 -5.54 0.08 20.22
N VAL A 56 -6.80 0.40 19.91
CA VAL A 56 -7.33 0.26 18.54
C VAL A 56 -6.51 1.08 17.55
N ILE A 57 -6.19 2.33 17.87
CA ILE A 57 -5.34 3.17 17.01
C ILE A 57 -3.94 2.54 16.82
N GLN A 58 -3.34 2.03 17.90
CA GLN A 58 -2.02 1.39 17.84
C GLN A 58 -2.04 0.14 16.96
N ASP A 59 -3.02 -0.74 17.14
CA ASP A 59 -3.17 -1.98 16.38
C ASP A 59 -3.38 -1.68 14.88
N THR A 60 -4.23 -0.70 14.55
CA THR A 60 -4.43 -0.27 13.15
C THR A 60 -3.17 0.37 12.58
N ALA A 61 -2.47 1.22 13.35
CA ALA A 61 -1.25 1.88 12.89
C ALA A 61 -0.10 0.90 12.62
N GLN A 62 -0.05 -0.23 13.34
CA GLN A 62 0.93 -1.29 13.09
C GLN A 62 0.77 -1.98 11.72
N MET A 63 -0.40 -1.87 11.08
CA MET A 63 -0.62 -2.41 9.74
C MET A 63 0.09 -1.61 8.64
N VAL A 64 0.29 -0.30 8.83
CA VAL A 64 0.93 0.56 7.82
C VAL A 64 2.38 0.11 7.52
N PRO A 65 3.26 -0.13 8.52
CA PRO A 65 4.59 -0.70 8.28
C PRO A 65 4.56 -2.11 7.66
N HIS A 66 3.54 -2.93 7.95
CA HIS A 66 3.40 -4.24 7.33
C HIS A 66 3.15 -4.10 5.82
N CYS A 67 2.24 -3.21 5.43
CA CYS A 67 1.99 -2.91 4.02
C CYS A 67 3.22 -2.32 3.33
N GLN A 68 3.97 -1.41 3.96
CA GLN A 68 5.21 -0.86 3.41
C GLN A 68 6.23 -1.96 3.07
N LYS A 69 6.44 -2.94 3.97
CA LYS A 69 7.32 -4.09 3.70
C LYS A 69 6.83 -4.91 2.52
N GLY A 70 5.52 -5.16 2.43
CA GLY A 70 4.91 -5.85 1.30
C GLY A 70 5.07 -5.11 -0.02
N ILE A 71 4.83 -3.80 -0.03
CA ILE A 71 5.02 -2.92 -1.20
C ILE A 71 6.47 -2.96 -1.65
N LEU A 72 7.44 -2.83 -0.74
CA LEU A 72 8.87 -2.85 -1.09
C LEU A 72 9.27 -4.18 -1.75
N ALA A 73 8.81 -5.31 -1.22
CA ALA A 73 9.08 -6.62 -1.82
C ALA A 73 8.48 -6.74 -3.23
N ALA A 74 7.20 -6.35 -3.40
CA ALA A 74 6.53 -6.40 -4.69
C ALA A 74 7.11 -5.38 -5.70
N TYR A 75 7.56 -4.22 -5.23
CA TYR A 75 8.23 -3.20 -6.01
C TYR A 75 9.52 -3.75 -6.60
N ASN A 76 10.39 -4.34 -5.77
CA ASN A 76 11.64 -4.92 -6.23
C ASN A 76 11.41 -6.05 -7.25
N ASP A 77 10.43 -6.92 -6.98
CA ASP A 77 10.05 -8.02 -7.86
C ASP A 77 9.52 -7.54 -9.23
N LEU A 78 8.69 -6.50 -9.27
CA LEU A 78 8.23 -5.90 -10.52
C LEU A 78 9.36 -5.16 -11.27
N LYS A 79 10.24 -4.48 -10.53
CA LYS A 79 11.39 -3.77 -11.08
C LYS A 79 12.36 -4.72 -11.79
N GLU A 80 12.69 -5.86 -11.16
CA GLU A 80 13.55 -6.88 -11.75
C GLU A 80 12.96 -7.41 -13.07
N VAL A 81 11.63 -7.66 -13.11
CA VAL A 81 10.99 -8.09 -14.36
C VAL A 81 11.07 -7.01 -15.44
N LEU A 82 10.84 -5.74 -15.12
CA LEU A 82 10.95 -4.64 -16.08
C LEU A 82 12.36 -4.49 -16.66
N GLU A 83 13.39 -4.66 -15.84
CA GLU A 83 14.79 -4.63 -16.25
C GLU A 83 15.16 -5.82 -17.15
N SER A 84 14.47 -6.96 -17.00
CA SER A 84 14.68 -8.15 -17.81
C SER A 84 14.00 -8.10 -19.20
N VAL A 85 13.08 -7.15 -19.44
CA VAL A 85 12.28 -7.06 -20.67
C VAL A 85 12.24 -5.67 -21.30
N PRO A 86 13.40 -5.01 -21.54
CA PRO A 86 13.43 -3.67 -22.14
C PRO A 86 12.87 -3.66 -23.58
N ASP A 87 12.85 -4.80 -24.26
CA ASP A 87 12.24 -4.98 -25.59
C ASP A 87 10.72 -4.76 -25.60
N LEU A 88 10.08 -4.76 -24.43
CA LEU A 88 8.65 -4.52 -24.28
C LEU A 88 8.29 -3.08 -23.89
N ALA A 89 9.25 -2.14 -23.91
CA ALA A 89 9.06 -0.77 -23.41
C ALA A 89 7.87 -0.01 -24.02
N GLU A 90 7.52 -0.29 -25.28
CA GLU A 90 6.38 0.33 -25.98
C GLU A 90 5.04 -0.35 -25.71
N LYS A 91 5.01 -1.45 -24.94
CA LYS A 91 3.77 -2.16 -24.60
C LYS A 91 3.07 -1.48 -23.43
N GLU A 92 1.74 -1.43 -23.51
CA GLU A 92 0.90 -0.85 -22.46
C GLU A 92 1.14 -1.48 -21.08
N GLU A 93 1.43 -2.79 -21.04
CA GLU A 93 1.76 -3.49 -19.79
C GLU A 93 3.06 -3.02 -19.15
N TYR A 94 4.08 -2.71 -19.97
CA TYR A 94 5.36 -2.19 -19.48
C TYR A 94 5.17 -0.77 -18.95
N ILE A 95 4.47 0.09 -19.69
CA ILE A 95 4.17 1.46 -19.29
C ILE A 95 3.33 1.46 -18.00
N SER A 96 2.31 0.59 -17.90
CA SER A 96 1.50 0.45 -16.68
C SER A 96 2.33 -0.07 -15.49
N ALA A 97 3.30 -0.94 -15.72
CA ALA A 97 4.18 -1.43 -14.67
C ALA A 97 5.11 -0.32 -14.16
N GLN A 98 5.67 0.50 -15.05
CA GLN A 98 6.46 1.68 -14.67
C GLN A 98 5.65 2.69 -13.85
N ALA A 99 4.42 2.97 -14.28
CA ALA A 99 3.52 3.84 -13.52
C ALA A 99 3.24 3.27 -12.11
N ALA A 100 2.99 1.96 -12.01
CA ALA A 100 2.77 1.31 -10.71
C ALA A 100 4.00 1.35 -9.79
N LEU A 101 5.22 1.23 -10.34
CA LEU A 101 6.44 1.43 -9.55
C LEU A 101 6.54 2.85 -9.01
N LYS A 102 6.25 3.86 -9.84
CA LYS A 102 6.26 5.27 -9.41
C LYS A 102 5.25 5.54 -8.29
N ASP A 103 4.04 5.01 -8.43
CA ASP A 103 2.99 5.14 -7.40
C ASP A 103 3.40 4.44 -6.09
N ALA A 104 4.03 3.26 -6.19
CA ALA A 104 4.53 2.52 -5.04
C ALA A 104 5.70 3.23 -4.35
N GLU A 105 6.61 3.84 -5.10
CA GLU A 105 7.72 4.63 -4.56
C GLU A 105 7.20 5.83 -3.76
N LEU A 106 6.24 6.58 -4.32
CA LEU A 106 5.57 7.66 -3.60
C LEU A 106 4.89 7.16 -2.32
N ALA A 107 4.23 6.00 -2.40
CA ALA A 107 3.60 5.39 -1.23
C ALA A 107 4.59 4.86 -0.19
N LEU A 108 5.86 4.63 -0.52
CA LEU A 108 6.89 4.23 0.45
C LEU A 108 7.57 5.43 1.14
N GLN A 109 7.47 6.63 0.58
CA GLN A 109 8.06 7.86 1.13
C GLN A 109 7.20 8.51 2.23
N GLY A 110 5.90 8.20 2.29
CA GLY A 110 4.98 8.60 3.36
C GLY A 110 4.84 7.54 4.44
#